data_AF-A0A3C2CJH7-F1
#
_entry.id   AF-A0A3C2CJH7-F1
#
_cell.length_a   1.000
_cell.length_b   1.000
_cell.length_c   1.000
_cell.angle_alpha   90.00
_cell.angle_beta   90.00
_cell.angle_gamma   90.00
#
_symmetry.space_group_name_H-M   'P 1'
#
loop_
_entity.id
_entity.type
_entity.pdbx_description
1 polymer ?
#
loop_
_entity_poly.entity_id
_entity_poly.type
_entity_poly.pdbx_seq_one_letter_code
_entity_poly.pdbx_strand_id
1 'polypeptide(L)'
;MSETLQEIASKNSLPDWISPEIIENLGIVVLVILGILLFLVLRFISKLLVKFAFIVIIFALAFGVWSERADLSECMNTCDCKIFGQKLHIPSSKNPFCDEF
;
A
#
# COMPACT_ATOMS: atom_id res chain seq x y z
N MET A 1 -62.76 -5.15 13.05
CA MET A 1 -61.70 -6.00 12.44
C MET A 1 -61.45 -5.67 10.97
N SER A 2 -62.33 -4.93 10.28
CA SER A 2 -62.08 -4.36 8.94
C SER A 2 -61.30 -3.04 8.97
N GLU A 3 -61.56 -2.17 9.96
CA GLU A 3 -60.86 -0.87 10.11
C GLU A 3 -59.34 -1.03 10.20
N THR A 4 -58.87 -2.03 10.95
CA THR A 4 -57.44 -2.30 11.11
C THR A 4 -56.77 -2.70 9.80
N LEU A 5 -57.46 -3.42 8.90
CA LEU A 5 -56.90 -3.79 7.58
C LEU A 5 -56.83 -2.60 6.62
N GLN A 6 -57.76 -1.66 6.75
CA GLN A 6 -57.83 -0.45 5.93
C GLN A 6 -56.70 0.53 6.29
N GLU A 7 -56.32 0.59 7.57
CA GLU A 7 -55.23 1.42 8.07
C GLU A 7 -53.84 0.93 7.59
N ILE A 8 -53.62 -0.39 7.54
CA ILE A 8 -52.37 -0.97 6.98
C ILE A 8 -52.32 -0.87 5.45
N ALA A 9 -53.46 -0.95 4.77
CA ALA A 9 -53.52 -0.73 3.33
C ALA A 9 -53.17 0.73 2.95
N SER A 10 -53.64 1.70 3.75
CA SER A 10 -53.29 3.12 3.62
C SER A 10 -51.80 3.40 3.91
N LYS A 11 -51.17 2.59 4.78
CA LYS A 11 -49.73 2.70 5.08
C LYS A 11 -48.83 2.06 4.00
N ASN A 12 -49.39 1.21 3.14
CA ASN A 12 -48.71 0.54 2.03
C ASN A 12 -48.94 1.21 0.68
N SER A 13 -49.79 2.24 0.58
CA SER A 13 -49.74 3.17 -0.54
C SER A 13 -48.42 3.94 -0.46
N LEU A 14 -47.55 3.71 -1.45
CA LEU A 14 -46.38 4.55 -1.68
C LEU A 14 -46.87 6.01 -1.65
N PRO A 15 -46.23 6.88 -0.85
CA PRO A 15 -46.71 8.24 -0.70
C PRO A 15 -46.68 8.94 -2.06
N ASP A 16 -47.61 9.85 -2.32
CA ASP A 16 -47.88 10.41 -3.66
C ASP A 16 -46.68 11.14 -4.32
N TRP A 17 -45.60 11.37 -3.57
CA TRP A 17 -44.33 11.90 -4.08
C TRP A 17 -43.39 10.82 -4.66
N ILE A 18 -43.67 9.53 -4.44
CA ILE A 18 -42.95 8.39 -5.04
C ILE A 18 -43.75 7.91 -6.25
N SER A 19 -43.52 8.55 -7.39
CA SER A 19 -44.02 8.07 -8.68
C SER A 19 -43.07 6.99 -9.25
N PRO A 20 -43.58 6.01 -10.01
CA PRO A 20 -42.77 4.94 -10.60
C PRO A 20 -41.66 5.46 -11.53
N GLU A 21 -41.87 6.62 -12.15
CA GLU A 21 -40.91 7.33 -12.99
C GLU A 21 -39.64 7.74 -12.21
N ILE A 22 -39.79 8.09 -10.93
CA ILE A 22 -38.67 8.49 -10.06
C ILE A 22 -37.84 7.26 -9.68
N ILE A 23 -38.48 6.12 -9.42
CA ILE A 23 -37.81 4.87 -9.02
C ILE A 23 -36.92 4.33 -10.15
N GLU A 24 -37.41 4.39 -11.40
CA GLU A 24 -36.67 3.91 -12.57
C GLU A 24 -35.38 4.71 -12.80
N ASN A 25 -35.47 6.05 -12.74
CA ASN A 25 -34.30 6.90 -12.88
C ASN A 25 -33.37 6.88 -11.67
N LEU A 26 -33.88 6.65 -10.46
CA LEU A 26 -33.05 6.58 -9.25
C LEU A 26 -32.03 5.46 -9.33
N GLY A 27 -32.41 4.29 -9.84
CA GLY A 27 -31.51 3.14 -9.97
C GLY A 27 -30.30 3.44 -10.83
N ILE A 28 -30.51 4.11 -11.97
CA ILE A 28 -29.45 4.53 -12.89
C ILE A 28 -28.54 5.57 -12.22
N VAL A 29 -29.13 6.56 -11.56
CA VAL A 29 -28.37 7.62 -10.85
C VAL A 29 -27.50 7.02 -9.75
N VAL A 30 -28.03 6.08 -8.96
CA VAL A 30 -27.28 5.39 -7.90
C VAL A 30 -26.12 4.59 -8.48
N LEU A 31 -26.34 3.85 -9.58
CA LEU A 31 -25.29 3.10 -10.28
C LEU A 31 -24.17 4.01 -10.79
N VAL A 32 -24.53 5.15 -11.38
CA VAL A 32 -23.56 6.13 -11.88
C VAL A 32 -22.74 6.71 -10.73
N ILE A 33 -23.39 7.10 -9.63
CA ILE A 33 -22.70 7.63 -8.43
C ILE A 33 -21.75 6.58 -7.85
N LEU A 34 -22.21 5.33 -7.74
CA LEU A 34 -21.40 4.23 -7.23
C LEU A 34 -20.16 4.00 -8.12
N GLY A 35 -20.34 4.02 -9.44
CA GLY A 35 -19.24 3.90 -10.40
C GLY A 35 -18.21 5.03 -10.26
N ILE A 36 -18.66 6.27 -10.10
CA ILE A 36 -17.78 7.43 -9.89
C ILE A 36 -17.00 7.28 -8.58
N LEU A 37 -17.66 6.90 -7.48
CA LEU A 37 -17.00 6.67 -6.20
C LEU A 37 -15.91 5.59 -6.31
N LEU A 38 -16.23 4.48 -6.96
CA LEU A 38 -15.30 3.37 -7.15
C LEU A 38 -14.08 3.79 -7.99
N PHE A 39 -14.31 4.58 -9.05
CA PHE A 39 -13.25 5.16 -9.86
C PHE A 39 -12.36 6.12 -9.06
N LEU A 40 -12.95 6.97 -8.21
CA LEU A 40 -12.19 7.89 -7.35
C LEU A 40 -11.33 7.14 -6.34
N VAL A 41 -11.86 6.08 -5.73
CA VAL A 41 -11.11 5.22 -4.80
C VAL A 41 -9.95 4.55 -5.52
N LEU A 42 -10.17 3.95 -6.69
CA LEU A 42 -9.11 3.33 -7.49
C LEU A 42 -8.03 4.33 -7.90
N ARG A 43 -8.42 5.54 -8.32
CA ARG A 43 -7.50 6.62 -8.67
C ARG A 43 -6.67 7.06 -7.46
N PHE A 44 -7.29 7.16 -6.29
CA PHE A 44 -6.62 7.52 -5.04
C PHE A 44 -5.61 6.45 -4.63
N ILE A 45 -6.01 5.18 -4.62
CA ILE A 45 -5.12 4.05 -4.31
C ILE A 45 -3.95 4.00 -5.28
N SER A 46 -4.19 4.15 -6.59
CA SER A 46 -3.12 4.13 -7.59
C SER A 46 -2.08 5.22 -7.33
N LYS A 47 -2.54 6.43 -6.98
CA LYS A 47 -1.66 7.56 -6.69
C LYS A 47 -0.87 7.35 -5.39
N LEU A 48 -1.50 6.75 -4.39
CA LEU A 48 -0.84 6.37 -3.14
C LEU A 48 0.16 5.23 -3.33
N LEU A 49 -0.16 4.20 -4.11
CA LEU A 49 0.71 3.07 -4.38
C LEU A 49 2.03 3.50 -5.01
N VAL A 50 1.98 4.41 -5.99
CA VAL A 50 3.20 4.96 -6.59
C VAL A 50 4.05 5.66 -5.52
N LYS A 51 3.44 6.53 -4.71
CA LYS A 51 4.16 7.26 -3.67
C LYS A 51 4.72 6.33 -2.59
N PHE A 52 3.96 5.30 -2.21
CA PHE A 52 4.37 4.29 -1.24
C PHE A 52 5.51 3.42 -1.78
N ALA A 53 5.45 3.02 -3.07
CA ALA A 53 6.51 2.28 -3.72
C ALA A 53 7.84 3.04 -3.69
N PHE A 54 7.82 4.35 -3.99
CA PHE A 54 9.02 5.18 -3.86
C PHE A 54 9.57 5.22 -2.44
N ILE A 55 8.71 5.36 -1.43
CA ILE A 55 9.12 5.33 -0.02
C ILE A 55 9.77 3.98 0.32
N VAL A 56 9.14 2.87 -0.05
CA VAL A 56 9.66 1.52 0.19
C VAL A 56 11.02 1.33 -0.48
N ILE A 57 11.20 1.78 -1.72
CA ILE A 57 12.49 1.70 -2.43
C ILE A 57 13.57 2.48 -1.68
N ILE A 58 13.28 3.70 -1.24
CA ILE A 58 14.24 4.52 -0.47
C ILE A 58 14.62 3.83 0.83
N PHE A 59 13.65 3.28 1.56
CA PHE A 59 13.90 2.53 2.78
C PHE A 59 14.74 1.28 2.52
N ALA A 60 14.42 0.51 1.48
CA ALA A 60 15.20 -0.66 1.09
C ALA A 60 16.66 -0.30 0.74
N LEU A 61 16.88 0.79 0.01
CA LEU A 61 18.22 1.30 -0.28
C LEU A 61 18.96 1.74 0.98
N ALA A 62 18.29 2.49 1.88
CA ALA A 62 18.88 2.93 3.13
C ALA A 62 19.27 1.74 4.03
N PHE A 63 18.40 0.74 4.13
CA PHE A 63 18.70 -0.51 4.85
C PHE A 63 19.83 -1.30 4.18
N GLY A 64 19.86 -1.38 2.85
CA GLY A 64 20.95 -2.01 2.10
C GLY A 64 22.30 -1.38 2.42
N VAL A 65 22.41 -0.06 2.32
CA VAL A 65 23.63 0.70 2.67
C VAL A 65 24.01 0.51 4.14
N TRP A 66 23.02 0.44 5.04
CA TRP A 66 23.28 0.17 6.45
C TRP A 66 23.84 -1.24 6.69
N SER A 67 23.34 -2.24 5.96
CA SER A 67 23.85 -3.61 6.06
C SER A 67 25.31 -3.71 5.59
N GLU A 68 25.69 -2.97 4.54
CA GLU A 68 27.07 -2.92 4.05
C GLU A 68 28.03 -2.25 5.05
N ARG A 69 27.55 -1.29 5.85
CA ARG A 69 28.36 -0.64 6.90
C ARG A 69 28.73 -1.59 8.03
N ALA A 70 27.91 -2.59 8.33
CA ALA A 70 28.21 -3.58 9.37
C ALA A 70 29.40 -4.47 8.97
N ASP A 71 29.45 -4.88 7.70
CA ASP A 71 30.55 -5.69 7.17
C ASP A 71 31.89 -4.92 7.10
N LEU A 72 31.86 -3.60 6.86
CA LEU A 72 33.07 -2.76 6.87
C LEU A 72 33.70 -2.62 8.27
N SER A 73 32.90 -2.68 9.34
CA SER A 73 33.39 -2.63 10.73
C SER A 73 34.17 -3.89 11.10
N GLU A 74 33.74 -5.06 10.63
CA GLU A 74 34.39 -6.34 10.88
C GLU A 74 35.71 -6.45 10.10
N CYS A 75 35.79 -5.77 8.96
CA CYS A 75 36.95 -5.80 8.08
C CYS A 75 38.15 -4.96 8.53
N MET A 76 37.94 -4.00 9.43
CA MET A 76 39.07 -3.30 10.06
C MET A 76 39.84 -4.18 11.05
N ASN A 77 39.21 -5.25 11.55
CA ASN A 77 39.78 -6.12 12.59
C ASN A 77 40.22 -7.49 12.08
N THR A 78 40.02 -7.82 10.80
CA THR A 78 40.36 -9.13 10.21
C THR A 78 40.95 -8.98 8.81
N CYS A 79 41.88 -9.86 8.43
CA CYS A 79 42.62 -9.80 7.16
C CYS A 79 41.89 -10.45 5.98
N ASP A 80 40.80 -11.15 6.26
CA ASP A 80 39.94 -11.80 5.28
C ASP A 80 38.51 -11.30 5.47
N CYS A 81 38.01 -10.53 4.50
CA CYS A 81 36.66 -9.98 4.56
C CYS A 81 35.84 -10.33 3.33
N LYS A 82 34.53 -10.40 3.53
CA LYS A 82 33.56 -10.41 2.43
C LYS A 82 32.90 -9.05 2.34
N ILE A 83 33.14 -8.34 1.25
CA ILE A 83 32.42 -7.11 0.92
C ILE A 83 31.54 -7.46 -0.29
N PHE A 84 30.22 -7.24 -0.17
CA PHE A 84 29.24 -7.64 -1.20
C PHE A 84 29.31 -9.12 -1.61
N GLY A 85 29.65 -10.02 -0.69
CA GLY A 85 29.80 -11.46 -0.97
C GLY A 85 31.05 -11.85 -1.75
N GLN A 86 31.90 -10.89 -2.13
CA GLN A 86 33.21 -11.14 -2.73
C GLN A 86 34.27 -11.16 -1.63
N LYS A 87 35.07 -12.23 -1.59
CA LYS A 87 36.21 -12.33 -0.67
C LYS A 87 37.32 -11.41 -1.18
N LEU A 88 37.63 -10.37 -0.42
CA LEU A 88 38.76 -9.48 -0.67
C LEU A 88 39.88 -9.87 0.29
N HIS A 89 41.01 -10.30 -0.27
CA HIS A 89 42.22 -10.58 0.48
C HIS A 89 43.06 -9.29 0.54
N ILE A 90 43.26 -8.74 1.73
CA ILE A 90 44.04 -7.51 1.91
C ILE A 90 45.51 -7.92 2.05
N PRO A 91 46.40 -7.49 1.15
CA PRO A 91 47.82 -7.82 1.28
C PRO A 91 48.39 -7.17 2.56
N SER A 92 49.13 -7.93 3.37
CA SER A 92 49.68 -7.50 4.67
C SER A 92 50.44 -6.17 4.63
N SER A 93 51.07 -5.84 3.49
CA SER A 93 51.71 -4.53 3.25
C SER A 93 50.79 -3.29 3.38
N LYS A 94 49.47 -3.46 3.41
CA LYS A 94 48.48 -2.39 3.43
C LYS A 94 47.62 -2.34 4.70
N ASN A 95 47.74 -3.32 5.59
CA ASN A 95 47.02 -3.35 6.86
C ASN A 95 47.99 -3.72 8.01
N PRO A 96 48.28 -2.79 8.95
CA PRO A 96 49.19 -3.04 10.07
C PRO A 96 48.65 -4.05 11.10
N PHE A 97 47.39 -4.49 10.97
CA PHE A 97 46.79 -5.55 11.79
C PHE A 97 46.92 -6.95 11.17
N CYS A 98 47.50 -7.05 9.97
CA CYS A 98 47.75 -8.29 9.26
C CYS A 98 49.22 -8.66 9.36
N ASP A 99 49.59 -9.31 10.46
CA ASP A 99 50.95 -9.82 10.65
C ASP A 99 51.21 -11.00 9.70
N GLU A 100 52.33 -10.91 8.99
CA GLU A 100 52.85 -11.94 8.09
C GLU A 100 53.26 -13.17 8.92
N PHE A 101 52.56 -14.30 8.75
CA PHE A 101 53.06 -15.63 9.13
C PHE A 101 53.71 -16.32 7.94
#